data_AF-A0A7U8G2L5-F1
#
_entry.id   AF-A0A7U8G2L5-F1
#
_cell.length_a   1.000
_cell.length_b   1.000
_cell.length_c   1.000
_cell.angle_alpha   90.00
_cell.angle_beta   90.00
_cell.angle_gamma   90.00
#
_symmetry.space_group_name_H-M   'P 1'
#
loop_
_entity.id
_entity.type
_entity.pdbx_description
1 polymer ?
#
loop_
_entity_poly.entity_id
_entity_poly.type
_entity_poly.pdbx_seq_one_letter_code
_entity_poly.pdbx_strand_id
1 'polypeptide(L)'
;MANKEKRGIYNVSFNDKNSTPINTELEIIEEAIIDYVVHYVKGWHNTKRDKGRGAEHIKLHLAKESEGEIKIEELLNLGNSIREYLKVFKEPFDDGRGGKVYEWENKEGIRFRVATDKIKGEGLIPPLSPSDEIIITFYSDRNLNKRMEFKNPKVKAYYEEKSLKQEKNSNYFKQKLESFSTKIKGIENER
;
A
#
# COMPACT_ATOMS: atom_id res chain seq x y z
N MET A 1 -39.15 38.02 42.59
CA MET A 1 -39.36 38.08 41.13
C MET A 1 -38.03 38.40 40.46
N ALA A 2 -37.82 37.78 39.30
CA ALA A 2 -36.55 37.57 38.62
C ALA A 2 -35.71 38.83 38.36
N ASN A 3 -34.40 38.72 38.60
CA ASN A 3 -33.42 39.55 37.91
C ASN A 3 -32.46 38.63 37.14
N LYS A 4 -32.57 38.71 35.81
CA LYS A 4 -31.91 37.85 34.81
C LYS A 4 -30.40 38.02 34.88
N GLU A 5 -29.68 36.89 34.86
CA GLU A 5 -28.24 36.87 34.59
C GLU A 5 -27.98 37.46 33.19
N LYS A 6 -27.22 38.56 33.16
CA LYS A 6 -26.69 39.15 31.93
C LYS A 6 -25.42 38.38 31.55
N ARG A 7 -25.46 37.76 30.37
CA ARG A 7 -24.33 37.10 29.70
C ARG A 7 -23.16 38.09 29.54
N GLY A 8 -22.17 37.98 30.41
CA GLY A 8 -20.88 38.68 30.34
C GLY A 8 -19.83 37.75 29.75
N ILE A 9 -19.40 38.08 28.54
CA ILE A 9 -18.32 37.52 27.73
C ILE A 9 -17.19 36.97 28.60
N TYR A 10 -17.00 35.65 28.63
CA TYR A 10 -15.72 35.10 29.05
C TYR A 10 -14.69 35.56 28.03
N ASN A 11 -13.77 36.40 28.47
CA ASN A 11 -12.50 36.67 27.79
C ASN A 11 -11.83 35.33 27.48
N VAL A 12 -12.07 34.80 26.28
CA VAL A 12 -11.08 33.96 25.62
C VAL A 12 -9.97 34.90 25.19
N SER A 13 -9.12 35.25 26.14
CA SER A 13 -7.80 35.77 25.83
C SER A 13 -7.19 34.77 24.87
N PHE A 14 -7.02 35.16 23.61
CA PHE A 14 -6.21 34.45 22.64
C PHE A 14 -4.82 34.32 23.26
N ASN A 15 -4.59 33.19 23.91
CA ASN A 15 -3.29 32.84 24.43
C ASN A 15 -2.56 32.23 23.24
N ASP A 16 -1.61 32.99 22.69
CA ASP A 16 -0.60 32.56 21.72
C ASP A 16 0.23 31.41 22.29
N LYS A 17 -0.35 30.21 22.34
CA LYS A 17 0.33 28.98 22.75
C LYS A 17 0.13 27.90 21.69
N ASN A 18 1.08 27.87 20.75
CA ASN A 18 1.53 26.77 19.91
C ASN A 18 0.50 25.68 19.57
N SER A 19 0.04 25.69 18.31
CA SER A 19 -0.86 24.71 17.67
C SER A 19 -0.26 23.30 17.51
N THR A 20 0.06 22.63 18.63
CA THR A 20 0.78 21.34 18.64
C THR A 20 0.05 20.12 19.26
N PRO A 21 -1.12 20.21 19.94
CA PRO A 21 -1.76 19.01 20.52
C PRO A 21 -2.38 18.04 19.51
N ILE A 22 -2.89 18.54 18.38
CA ILE A 22 -3.72 17.74 17.46
C ILE A 22 -2.88 16.69 16.72
N ASN A 23 -1.66 17.04 16.31
CA ASN A 23 -0.79 16.12 15.55
C ASN A 23 -0.29 14.95 16.41
N THR A 24 0.08 15.22 17.67
CA THR A 24 0.55 14.16 18.58
C THR A 24 -0.54 13.14 18.91
N GLU A 25 -1.79 13.56 19.03
CA GLU A 25 -2.91 12.64 19.26
C GLU A 25 -3.18 11.76 18.02
N LEU A 26 -3.07 12.33 16.82
CA LEU A 26 -3.24 11.58 15.57
C LEU A 26 -2.13 10.53 15.38
N GLU A 27 -0.88 10.87 15.68
CA GLU A 27 0.25 9.93 15.61
C GLU A 27 0.07 8.74 16.57
N ILE A 28 -0.40 8.99 17.79
CA ILE A 28 -0.66 7.93 18.79
C ILE A 28 -1.79 7.01 18.33
N ILE A 29 -2.87 7.58 17.78
CA ILE A 29 -3.99 6.81 17.22
C ILE A 29 -3.51 5.96 16.04
N GLU A 30 -2.71 6.54 15.16
CA GLU A 30 -2.14 5.86 14.00
C GLU A 30 -1.24 4.69 14.43
N GLU A 31 -0.35 4.90 15.40
CA GLU A 31 0.50 3.85 15.95
C GLU A 31 -0.32 2.72 16.58
N ALA A 32 -1.38 3.04 17.33
CA ALA A 32 -2.28 2.06 17.91
C ALA A 32 -3.03 1.24 16.85
N ILE A 33 -3.47 1.88 15.75
CA ILE A 33 -4.10 1.20 14.61
C ILE A 33 -3.09 0.29 13.91
N ILE A 34 -1.86 0.76 13.68
CA ILE A 34 -0.79 -0.05 13.08
C ILE A 34 -0.55 -1.29 13.94
N ASP A 35 -0.36 -1.12 15.25
CA ASP A 35 -0.09 -2.22 16.16
C ASP A 35 -1.23 -3.24 16.16
N TYR A 36 -2.47 -2.76 16.24
CA TYR A 36 -3.66 -3.60 16.10
C TYR A 36 -3.65 -4.35 14.75
N VAL A 37 -3.62 -3.65 13.62
CA VAL A 37 -3.68 -4.29 12.29
C VAL A 37 -2.54 -5.28 12.08
N VAL A 38 -1.31 -4.93 12.45
CA VAL A 38 -0.14 -5.79 12.34
C VAL A 38 -0.26 -7.03 13.23
N HIS A 39 -0.87 -6.92 14.41
CA HIS A 39 -1.16 -8.05 15.29
C HIS A 39 -2.21 -9.01 14.69
N TYR A 40 -3.22 -8.48 13.99
CA TYR A 40 -4.27 -9.28 13.35
C TYR A 40 -3.87 -9.82 11.97
N VAL A 41 -2.94 -9.18 11.28
CA VAL A 41 -2.27 -9.75 10.12
C VAL A 41 -1.42 -10.91 10.64
N LYS A 42 -1.63 -12.11 10.09
CA LYS A 42 -0.91 -13.33 10.50
C LYS A 42 0.58 -13.24 10.10
N GLY A 43 1.34 -12.39 10.78
CA GLY A 43 2.78 -12.21 10.64
C GLY A 43 3.53 -13.16 11.56
N TRP A 44 4.58 -13.82 11.06
CA TRP A 44 5.39 -14.70 11.92
C TRP A 44 6.40 -13.90 12.74
N HIS A 45 6.33 -13.93 14.09
CA HIS A 45 7.47 -13.53 14.90
C HIS A 45 7.69 -14.42 16.11
N ASN A 46 8.89 -14.99 16.22
CA ASN A 46 9.37 -15.74 17.37
C ASN A 46 10.17 -14.80 18.27
N THR A 47 9.48 -14.21 19.24
CA THR A 47 10.03 -13.29 20.24
C THR A 47 11.18 -13.89 21.06
N LYS A 48 11.15 -15.22 21.31
CA LYS A 48 12.18 -15.91 22.10
C LYS A 48 13.51 -16.05 21.38
N ARG A 49 13.48 -16.06 20.05
CA ARG A 49 14.67 -16.28 19.21
C ARG A 49 15.00 -15.08 18.34
N ASP A 50 14.24 -13.99 18.43
CA ASP A 50 14.27 -12.85 17.51
C ASP A 50 14.31 -13.33 16.04
N LYS A 51 13.40 -14.27 15.71
CA LYS A 51 13.36 -14.92 14.39
C LYS A 51 12.00 -14.79 13.76
N GLY A 52 11.99 -14.51 12.47
CA GLY A 52 10.76 -14.22 11.75
C GLY A 52 10.29 -12.85 12.12
N ARG A 53 10.38 -11.86 11.24
CA ARG A 53 9.88 -10.54 11.55
C ARG A 53 8.61 -10.28 10.76
N GLY A 54 7.74 -11.25 10.49
CA GLY A 54 6.55 -11.06 9.65
C GLY A 54 5.75 -9.80 9.97
N ALA A 55 5.28 -9.69 11.21
CA ALA A 55 4.59 -8.51 11.71
C ALA A 55 5.52 -7.29 11.86
N GLU A 56 6.69 -7.47 12.46
CA GLU A 56 7.66 -6.39 12.69
C GLU A 56 8.23 -5.78 11.40
N HIS A 57 8.39 -6.57 10.35
CA HIS A 57 8.92 -6.21 9.04
C HIS A 57 7.86 -5.42 8.26
N ILE A 58 6.58 -5.79 8.39
CA ILE A 58 5.49 -4.93 7.92
C ILE A 58 5.52 -3.58 8.66
N LYS A 59 5.75 -3.57 9.98
CA LYS A 59 5.89 -2.33 10.75
C LYS A 59 7.06 -1.46 10.25
N LEU A 60 8.18 -2.07 9.83
CA LEU A 60 9.29 -1.34 9.20
C LEU A 60 8.86 -0.61 7.91
N HIS A 61 8.01 -1.25 7.09
CA HIS A 61 7.50 -0.64 5.85
C HIS A 61 6.33 0.33 6.08
N LEU A 62 5.72 0.36 7.26
CA LEU A 62 4.72 1.39 7.61
C LEU A 62 5.37 2.67 8.14
N ALA A 63 6.66 2.63 8.48
CA ALA A 63 7.38 3.83 8.86
C ALA A 63 7.49 4.78 7.67
N LYS A 64 7.21 6.05 7.91
CA LYS A 64 7.29 7.11 6.90
C LYS A 64 8.68 7.15 6.28
N GLU A 65 8.76 7.29 4.96
CA GLU A 65 10.00 7.35 4.18
C GLU A 65 10.88 6.08 4.27
N SER A 66 10.35 4.97 4.78
CA SER A 66 11.06 3.70 4.84
C SER A 66 11.27 3.08 3.46
N GLU A 67 12.36 2.33 3.30
CA GLU A 67 12.53 1.50 2.10
C GLU A 67 11.38 0.50 2.00
N GLY A 68 10.68 0.48 0.86
CA GLY A 68 9.53 -0.37 0.63
C GLY A 68 8.23 0.11 1.27
N GLU A 69 8.13 1.41 1.57
CA GLU A 69 7.02 2.04 2.28
C GLU A 69 5.62 1.61 1.77
N ILE A 70 4.75 1.20 2.69
CA ILE A 70 3.33 0.96 2.45
C ILE A 70 2.51 1.89 3.33
N LYS A 71 1.31 2.23 2.86
CA LYS A 71 0.35 3.00 3.66
C LYS A 71 -0.58 2.08 4.44
N ILE A 72 -1.15 2.59 5.53
CA ILE A 72 -2.10 1.83 6.35
C ILE A 72 -3.30 1.37 5.52
N GLU A 73 -3.81 2.21 4.61
CA GLU A 73 -4.94 1.84 3.74
C GLU A 73 -4.59 0.68 2.81
N GLU A 74 -3.33 0.57 2.38
CA GLU A 74 -2.86 -0.51 1.52
C GLU A 74 -2.77 -1.82 2.29
N LEU A 75 -2.34 -1.76 3.56
CA LEU A 75 -2.36 -2.91 4.46
C LEU A 75 -3.78 -3.36 4.78
N LEU A 76 -4.69 -2.43 5.08
CA LEU A 76 -6.11 -2.73 5.30
C LEU A 76 -6.79 -3.32 4.06
N ASN A 77 -6.36 -2.92 2.86
CA ASN A 77 -6.89 -3.40 1.59
C ASN A 77 -6.15 -4.64 1.05
N LEU A 78 -5.17 -5.18 1.77
CA LEU A 78 -4.32 -6.29 1.34
C LEU A 78 -5.13 -7.51 0.88
N GLY A 79 -6.16 -7.90 1.64
CA GLY A 79 -7.01 -9.04 1.30
C GLY A 79 -7.75 -8.87 -0.03
N ASN A 80 -8.13 -7.63 -0.37
CA ASN A 80 -8.75 -7.34 -1.67
C ASN A 80 -7.73 -7.42 -2.80
N SER A 81 -6.52 -6.87 -2.60
CA SER A 81 -5.42 -6.94 -3.56
C SER A 81 -5.06 -8.39 -3.89
N ILE A 82 -4.99 -9.27 -2.88
CA ILE A 82 -4.75 -10.71 -3.07
C ILE A 82 -5.90 -11.37 -3.86
N ARG A 83 -7.16 -11.03 -3.58
CA ARG A 83 -8.30 -11.56 -4.35
C ARG A 83 -8.26 -11.13 -5.81
N GLU A 84 -7.96 -9.86 -6.09
CA GLU A 84 -7.82 -9.36 -7.47
C GLU A 84 -6.66 -10.04 -8.20
N TYR A 85 -5.53 -10.23 -7.52
CA TYR A 85 -4.42 -11.02 -8.04
C TYR A 85 -4.86 -12.43 -8.44
N LEU A 86 -5.54 -13.14 -7.54
CA LEU A 86 -5.99 -14.52 -7.77
C LEU A 86 -7.05 -14.62 -8.87
N LYS A 87 -7.87 -13.59 -9.10
CA LYS A 87 -8.79 -13.56 -10.26
C LYS A 87 -8.03 -13.67 -11.59
N VAL A 88 -6.88 -12.99 -11.69
CA VAL A 88 -6.07 -12.94 -12.91
C VAL A 88 -5.14 -14.14 -13.02
N PHE A 89 -4.35 -14.43 -11.98
CA PHE A 89 -3.25 -15.40 -12.03
C PHE A 89 -3.60 -16.78 -11.48
N LYS A 90 -4.77 -16.93 -10.85
CA LYS A 90 -5.33 -18.16 -10.25
C LYS A 90 -4.58 -18.71 -9.04
N GLU A 91 -3.26 -18.63 -9.04
CA GLU A 91 -2.39 -19.15 -7.99
C GLU A 91 -1.25 -18.15 -7.70
N PRO A 92 -0.73 -18.14 -6.47
CA PRO A 92 0.49 -17.42 -6.13
C PRO A 92 1.71 -17.98 -6.86
N PHE A 93 2.77 -17.19 -6.92
CA PHE A 93 4.06 -17.65 -7.41
C PHE A 93 4.79 -18.43 -6.32
N ASP A 94 5.17 -19.67 -6.61
CA ASP A 94 6.10 -20.45 -5.79
C ASP A 94 7.51 -20.24 -6.33
N ASP A 95 8.40 -19.65 -5.52
CA ASP A 95 9.79 -19.42 -5.92
C ASP A 95 10.72 -20.61 -5.64
N GLY A 96 10.13 -21.78 -5.35
CA GLY A 96 10.83 -23.04 -5.08
C GLY A 96 11.39 -23.14 -3.67
N ARG A 97 11.20 -22.12 -2.82
CA ARG A 97 11.70 -22.09 -1.44
C ARG A 97 10.64 -22.49 -0.42
N GLY A 98 9.44 -22.86 -0.88
CA GLY A 98 8.29 -23.24 -0.06
C GLY A 98 7.41 -22.07 0.35
N GLY A 99 7.82 -20.84 0.05
CA GLY A 99 7.02 -19.63 0.22
C GLY A 99 6.23 -19.28 -1.03
N LYS A 100 5.13 -18.55 -0.83
CA LYS A 100 4.27 -18.04 -1.89
C LYS A 100 4.38 -16.54 -1.99
N VAL A 101 4.46 -16.06 -3.22
CA VAL A 101 4.67 -14.66 -3.56
C VAL A 101 3.49 -14.13 -4.36
N TYR A 102 2.95 -13.00 -3.93
CA TYR A 102 1.92 -12.24 -4.63
C TYR A 102 2.51 -10.89 -5.02
N GLU A 103 2.29 -10.47 -6.26
CA GLU A 103 2.85 -9.24 -6.78
C GLU A 103 1.86 -8.54 -7.70
N TRP A 104 1.75 -7.23 -7.57
CA TRP A 104 0.87 -6.44 -8.42
C TRP A 104 1.38 -5.00 -8.55
N GLU A 105 0.90 -4.31 -9.57
CA GLU A 105 1.03 -2.86 -9.75
C GLU A 105 -0.32 -2.20 -9.55
N ASN A 106 -0.37 -1.12 -8.75
CA ASN A 106 -1.57 -0.32 -8.58
C ASN A 106 -1.76 0.66 -9.77
N LYS A 107 -2.79 1.50 -9.70
CA LYS A 107 -3.10 2.48 -10.77
C LYS A 107 -2.07 3.61 -10.87
N GLU A 108 -1.31 3.86 -9.80
CA GLU A 108 -0.27 4.88 -9.72
C GLU A 108 1.10 4.35 -10.23
N GLY A 109 1.16 3.09 -10.67
CA GLY A 109 2.39 2.47 -11.15
C GLY A 109 3.29 1.92 -10.03
N ILE A 110 2.81 1.95 -8.79
CA ILE A 110 3.53 1.46 -7.60
C ILE A 110 3.37 -0.05 -7.52
N ARG A 111 4.48 -0.74 -7.34
CA ARG A 111 4.54 -2.21 -7.33
C ARG A 111 4.60 -2.71 -5.90
N PHE A 112 3.85 -3.75 -5.62
CA PHE A 112 3.73 -4.35 -4.31
C PHE A 112 4.12 -5.81 -4.33
N ARG A 113 4.72 -6.29 -3.24
CA ARG A 113 5.04 -7.70 -3.04
C ARG A 113 4.63 -8.13 -1.65
N VAL A 114 3.96 -9.28 -1.61
CA VAL A 114 3.67 -10.02 -0.39
C VAL A 114 4.38 -11.36 -0.49
N ALA A 115 5.18 -11.70 0.50
CA ALA A 115 5.70 -13.06 0.63
C ALA A 115 5.06 -13.74 1.83
N THR A 116 4.69 -15.00 1.64
CA THR A 116 4.11 -15.86 2.65
C THR A 116 4.94 -17.13 2.77
N ASP A 117 4.91 -17.78 3.92
CA ASP A 117 5.57 -19.06 4.15
C ASP A 117 4.67 -19.94 5.02
N LYS A 118 4.96 -21.24 5.06
CA LYS A 118 4.34 -22.18 5.99
C LYS A 118 5.23 -22.33 7.21
N ILE A 119 4.61 -22.45 8.39
CA ILE A 119 5.37 -22.74 9.62
C ILE A 119 5.96 -24.15 9.50
N LYS A 120 7.26 -24.24 9.19
CA LYS A 120 8.02 -25.48 9.37
C LYS A 120 8.36 -25.55 10.86
N GLY A 121 7.64 -26.41 11.58
CA GLY A 121 7.61 -26.42 13.03
C GLY A 121 8.99 -26.39 13.70
N GLU A 122 9.23 -25.34 14.48
CA GLU A 122 10.07 -25.39 15.67
C GLU A 122 9.37 -24.61 16.80
N GLY A 123 8.65 -25.36 17.64
CA GLY A 123 8.33 -24.99 19.02
C GLY A 123 7.30 -23.88 19.24
N LEU A 124 6.14 -24.31 19.76
CA LEU A 124 5.04 -23.53 20.35
C LEU A 124 4.09 -22.85 19.35
N ILE A 125 2.99 -23.57 19.13
CA ILE A 125 1.66 -23.18 18.65
C ILE A 125 1.37 -21.67 18.92
N PRO A 126 1.41 -20.78 17.91
CA PRO A 126 0.36 -19.76 17.81
C PRO A 126 -0.97 -20.50 17.53
N PRO A 127 -2.18 -19.91 17.68
CA PRO A 127 -3.44 -20.64 17.49
C PRO A 127 -3.70 -21.18 16.06
N LEU A 128 -2.67 -21.21 15.21
CA LEU A 128 -2.69 -21.59 13.81
C LEU A 128 -2.13 -22.98 13.62
N SER A 129 -2.76 -23.74 12.73
CA SER A 129 -2.30 -25.07 12.38
C SER A 129 -0.95 -24.97 11.66
N PRO A 130 -0.04 -25.96 11.77
CA PRO A 130 1.24 -25.99 11.05
C PRO A 130 1.12 -25.88 9.51
N SER A 131 -0.09 -26.04 8.97
CA SER A 131 -0.45 -25.90 7.56
C SER A 131 -0.78 -24.48 7.12
N ASP A 132 -0.99 -23.55 8.06
CA ASP A 132 -1.48 -22.20 7.74
C ASP A 132 -0.36 -21.35 7.14
N GLU A 133 -0.62 -20.78 5.97
CA GLU A 133 0.26 -19.80 5.35
C GLU A 133 0.19 -18.47 6.09
N ILE A 134 1.34 -17.92 6.40
CA ILE A 134 1.50 -16.67 7.16
C ILE A 134 2.30 -15.66 6.34
N ILE A 135 1.97 -14.38 6.49
CA ILE A 135 2.66 -13.30 5.80
C ILE A 135 4.01 -13.06 6.48
N ILE A 136 5.08 -13.06 5.70
CA ILE A 136 6.44 -12.80 6.16
C ILE A 136 6.86 -11.36 5.83
N THR A 137 6.30 -10.78 4.78
CA THR A 137 6.55 -9.38 4.42
C THR A 137 5.44 -8.85 3.52
N PHE A 138 5.20 -7.55 3.62
CA PHE A 138 4.42 -6.80 2.65
C PHE A 138 5.08 -5.42 2.47
N TYR A 139 5.47 -5.10 1.24
CA TYR A 139 6.21 -3.88 0.92
C TYR A 139 5.92 -3.43 -0.50
N SER A 140 6.23 -2.17 -0.80
CA SER A 140 6.13 -1.59 -2.14
C SER A 140 7.49 -1.30 -2.77
N ASP A 141 7.53 -0.71 -3.97
CA ASP A 141 8.77 -0.20 -4.56
C ASP A 141 9.07 1.27 -4.22
N ARG A 142 8.30 1.88 -3.31
CA ARG A 142 8.60 3.22 -2.77
C ARG A 142 9.93 3.21 -2.03
N ASN A 143 10.67 4.31 -2.18
CA ASN A 143 11.94 4.59 -1.51
C ASN A 143 13.01 3.50 -1.74
N LEU A 144 12.84 2.60 -2.72
CA LEU A 144 13.86 1.66 -3.12
C LEU A 144 14.86 2.33 -4.07
N ASN A 145 16.13 1.99 -3.95
CA ASN A 145 17.18 2.45 -4.87
C ASN A 145 16.94 2.08 -6.34
N LYS A 146 16.16 1.01 -6.57
CA LYS A 146 15.75 0.54 -7.89
C LYS A 146 14.29 0.13 -7.86
N ARG A 147 13.59 0.37 -8.97
CA ARG A 147 12.22 -0.09 -9.15
C ARG A 147 12.15 -1.61 -8.98
N MET A 148 11.14 -2.10 -8.27
CA MET A 148 10.98 -3.52 -8.03
C MET A 148 10.69 -4.26 -9.34
N GLU A 149 11.44 -5.34 -9.58
CA GLU A 149 11.15 -6.30 -10.65
C GLU A 149 10.24 -7.41 -10.13
N PHE A 150 9.24 -7.79 -10.93
CA PHE A 150 8.36 -8.92 -10.62
C PHE A 150 9.13 -10.24 -10.66
N LYS A 151 9.02 -11.03 -9.59
CA LYS A 151 9.56 -12.39 -9.53
C LYS A 151 8.76 -13.33 -10.43
N ASN A 152 7.44 -13.19 -10.46
CA ASN A 152 6.57 -14.04 -11.28
C ASN A 152 6.62 -13.59 -12.76
N PRO A 153 7.12 -14.44 -13.69
CA PRO A 153 7.19 -14.10 -15.11
C PRO A 153 5.82 -13.79 -15.74
N LYS A 154 4.74 -14.44 -15.26
CA LYS A 154 3.38 -14.18 -15.74
C LYS A 154 2.91 -12.79 -15.34
N VAL A 155 3.24 -12.35 -14.13
CA VAL A 155 2.92 -11.00 -13.65
C VAL A 155 3.72 -9.97 -14.45
N LYS A 156 5.00 -10.23 -14.68
CA LYS A 156 5.87 -9.37 -15.51
C LYS A 156 5.27 -9.17 -16.90
N ALA A 157 4.97 -10.25 -17.62
CA ALA A 157 4.39 -10.19 -18.96
C ALA A 157 3.04 -9.46 -18.96
N TYR A 158 2.17 -9.72 -17.98
CA TYR A 158 0.87 -9.05 -17.87
C TYR A 158 0.99 -7.52 -17.78
N TYR A 159 1.89 -7.01 -16.94
CA TYR A 159 2.06 -5.57 -16.77
C TYR A 159 2.83 -4.92 -17.92
N GLU A 160 3.78 -5.62 -18.55
CA GLU A 160 4.45 -5.18 -19.78
C GLU A 160 3.45 -5.05 -20.94
N GLU A 161 2.57 -6.03 -21.14
CA GLU A 161 1.51 -5.91 -22.15
C GLU A 161 0.54 -4.77 -21.85
N LYS A 162 0.23 -4.55 -20.57
CA LYS A 162 -0.68 -3.49 -20.13
C LYS A 162 -0.08 -2.11 -20.40
N SER A 163 1.21 -1.90 -20.11
CA SER A 163 1.89 -0.65 -20.41
C SER A 163 1.97 -0.40 -21.92
N LEU A 164 2.32 -1.42 -22.72
CA LEU A 164 2.35 -1.32 -24.19
C LEU A 164 0.99 -0.95 -24.79
N LYS A 165 -0.10 -1.51 -24.27
CA LYS A 165 -1.48 -1.17 -24.70
C LYS A 165 -1.83 0.28 -24.35
N GLN A 166 -1.44 0.75 -23.17
CA GLN A 166 -1.67 2.15 -22.75
C GLN A 166 -0.88 3.13 -23.60
N GLU A 167 0.39 2.84 -23.91
CA GLU A 167 1.23 3.67 -24.78
C GLU A 167 0.66 3.76 -26.20
N LYS A 168 0.26 2.63 -26.80
CA LYS A 168 -0.38 2.61 -28.12
C LYS A 168 -1.65 3.46 -28.17
N ASN A 169 -2.50 3.36 -27.16
CA ASN A 169 -3.72 4.16 -27.06
C ASN A 169 -3.38 5.66 -26.93
N SER A 170 -2.44 6.04 -26.05
CA SER A 170 -2.01 7.43 -25.88
C SER A 170 -1.49 8.03 -27.19
N ASN A 171 -0.64 7.29 -27.90
CA ASN A 171 -0.07 7.71 -29.17
C ASN A 171 -1.16 7.87 -30.26
N TYR A 172 -2.13 6.96 -30.32
CA TYR A 172 -3.27 7.07 -31.22
C TYR A 172 -4.09 8.36 -30.96
N PHE A 173 -4.37 8.68 -29.68
CA PHE A 173 -5.09 9.91 -29.34
C PHE A 173 -4.28 11.18 -29.70
N LYS A 174 -2.97 11.20 -29.45
CA LYS A 174 -2.10 12.31 -29.83
C LYS A 174 -2.11 12.54 -31.35
N GLN A 175 -1.91 11.50 -32.15
CA GLN A 175 -1.95 11.60 -33.62
C GLN A 175 -3.30 12.10 -34.12
N LYS A 176 -4.40 11.64 -33.51
CA LYS A 176 -5.75 12.09 -33.88
C LYS A 176 -5.94 13.58 -33.55
N LEU A 177 -5.52 14.05 -32.37
CA LEU A 177 -5.58 15.46 -32.00
C LEU A 177 -4.74 16.36 -32.92
N GLU A 178 -3.52 15.93 -33.25
CA GLU A 178 -2.66 16.63 -34.21
C GLU A 178 -3.36 16.76 -35.57
N SER A 179 -3.92 15.66 -36.09
CA SER A 179 -4.65 15.68 -37.37
C SER A 179 -5.85 16.63 -37.37
N PHE A 180 -6.59 16.73 -36.24
CA PHE A 180 -7.69 17.67 -36.10
C PHE A 180 -7.20 19.12 -36.03
N SER A 181 -6.13 19.40 -35.30
CA SER A 181 -5.55 20.75 -35.19
C SER A 181 -5.06 21.25 -36.54
N THR A 182 -4.37 20.40 -37.32
CA THR A 182 -3.91 20.75 -38.68
C THR A 182 -5.08 21.04 -39.62
N LYS A 183 -6.18 20.28 -39.50
CA LYS A 183 -7.39 20.49 -40.29
C LYS A 183 -8.09 21.82 -39.99
N ILE A 184 -8.13 22.24 -38.72
CA ILE A 184 -8.72 23.53 -38.33
C ILE A 184 -7.89 24.71 -38.85
N LYS A 185 -6.56 24.66 -38.71
CA LYS A 185 -5.66 25.70 -39.23
C LYS A 185 -5.74 25.85 -40.76
N GLY A 186 -5.96 24.75 -41.48
CA GLY A 186 -6.18 24.78 -42.93
C GLY A 186 -7.46 25.53 -43.32
N ILE A 187 -8.54 25.39 -42.54
CA ILE A 187 -9.83 26.04 -42.81
C ILE A 187 -9.80 27.55 -42.49
N GLU A 188 -9.01 27.98 -41.50
CA GLU A 188 -8.84 29.40 -41.16
C GLU A 188 -8.01 30.17 -42.19
N ASN A 189 -7.10 29.50 -42.90
CA ASN A 189 -6.27 30.12 -43.95
C ASN A 189 -6.96 30.22 -45.33
N GLU A 190 -8.16 29.64 -45.49
CA GLU A 190 -8.97 29.69 -46.72
C GLU A 190 -10.13 30.71 -46.65
N ARG A 191 -10.17 31.55 -45.61
CA ARG A 191 -11.11 32.68 -45.46
C ARG A 191 -10.38 34.02 -45.52
#